data_AF-Q8EWG6-F1
#
_entry.id   AF-Q8EWG6-F1
#
_cell.length_a   1.000
_cell.length_b   1.000
_cell.length_c   1.000
_cell.angle_alpha   90.00
_cell.angle_beta   90.00
_cell.angle_gamma   90.00
#
_symmetry.space_group_name_H-M   'P 1'
#
loop_
_entity.id
_entity.type
_entity.pdbx_description
1 polymer ?
#
loop_
_entity_poly.entity_id
_entity_poly.type
_entity_poly.pdbx_seq_one_letter_code
_entity_poly.pdbx_strand_id
1 'polypeptide(L)'
;MAHTWWTTIITNQEEYYNIFWKIKKTAKSILWLYLVFFIAFFIMLLSYVFIMVPIISNPEEASLKSSVLIGIALIAISSLLLMGIGIAIFVLEIMLTVRVSGAEGKHPEFRNTSTHTVLLIIGIILFWPCVVIDCFILNSKCNRVLENSTYLA
;
A
#
# COMPACT_ATOMS: atom_id res chain seq x y z
N MET A 1 -12.42 -42.94 -13.36
CA MET A 1 -11.52 -41.97 -14.00
C MET A 1 -12.16 -40.61 -14.23
N ALA A 2 -13.46 -40.47 -14.55
CA ALA A 2 -14.08 -39.13 -14.66
C ALA A 2 -14.02 -38.31 -13.34
N HIS A 3 -14.18 -38.98 -12.19
CA HIS A 3 -14.23 -38.31 -10.88
C HIS A 3 -12.93 -37.60 -10.45
N THR A 4 -11.77 -38.04 -10.96
CA THR A 4 -10.46 -37.41 -10.66
C THR A 4 -10.19 -36.19 -11.55
N TRP A 5 -10.80 -36.12 -12.73
CA TRP A 5 -10.66 -34.96 -13.62
C TRP A 5 -11.45 -33.76 -13.11
N TRP A 6 -12.70 -33.98 -12.68
CA TRP A 6 -13.56 -32.92 -12.12
C TRP A 6 -12.97 -32.30 -10.85
N THR A 7 -12.47 -33.12 -9.93
CA THR A 7 -11.82 -32.61 -8.70
C THR A 7 -10.57 -31.79 -9.01
N THR A 8 -9.74 -32.22 -9.96
CA THR A 8 -8.52 -31.50 -10.36
C THR A 8 -8.83 -30.15 -11.01
N ILE A 9 -9.93 -30.03 -11.76
CA ILE A 9 -10.36 -28.77 -12.38
C ILE A 9 -10.88 -27.79 -11.32
N ILE A 10 -11.68 -28.28 -10.37
CA ILE A 10 -12.25 -27.46 -9.27
C ILE A 10 -11.16 -26.96 -8.33
N THR A 11 -10.21 -27.83 -7.93
CA THR A 11 -9.09 -27.42 -7.05
C THR A 11 -8.18 -26.40 -7.72
N ASN A 12 -7.95 -26.50 -9.03
CA ASN A 12 -7.18 -25.51 -9.77
C ASN A 12 -7.91 -24.15 -9.80
N GLN A 13 -9.23 -24.13 -10.05
CA GLN A 13 -10.04 -22.90 -10.06
C GLN A 13 -10.02 -22.18 -8.69
N GLU A 14 -10.20 -22.90 -7.59
CA GLU A 14 -10.11 -22.32 -6.24
C GLU A 14 -8.70 -21.79 -5.92
N GLU A 15 -7.65 -22.50 -6.36
CA GLU A 15 -6.26 -22.05 -6.16
C GLU A 15 -5.99 -20.75 -6.94
N TYR A 16 -6.43 -20.67 -8.20
CA TYR A 16 -6.33 -19.45 -9.02
C TYR A 16 -7.08 -18.28 -8.37
N TYR A 17 -8.34 -18.48 -7.99
CA TYR A 17 -9.15 -17.45 -7.33
C TYR A 17 -8.48 -16.92 -6.07
N ASN A 18 -7.98 -17.82 -5.22
CA ASN A 18 -7.32 -17.46 -3.96
C ASN A 18 -6.05 -16.63 -4.16
N ILE A 19 -5.26 -16.91 -5.20
CA ILE A 19 -4.04 -16.15 -5.51
C ILE A 19 -4.39 -14.71 -5.90
N PHE A 20 -5.30 -14.53 -6.87
CA PHE A 20 -5.66 -13.19 -7.36
C PHE A 20 -6.43 -12.38 -6.30
N TRP A 21 -7.26 -13.03 -5.49
CA TRP A 21 -7.93 -12.38 -4.37
C TRP A 21 -6.94 -11.87 -3.31
N LYS A 22 -5.91 -12.67 -2.99
CA LYS A 22 -4.83 -12.28 -2.07
C LYS A 22 -4.00 -11.11 -2.60
N ILE A 23 -3.69 -11.08 -3.90
CA ILE A 23 -2.98 -9.96 -4.55
C ILE A 23 -3.85 -8.69 -4.47
N LYS A 24 -5.12 -8.78 -4.89
CA LYS A 24 -6.08 -7.67 -4.82
C LYS A 24 -6.19 -7.10 -3.41
N LYS A 25 -6.33 -7.96 -2.41
CA LYS A 25 -6.45 -7.54 -1.00
C LYS A 25 -5.19 -6.81 -0.53
N THR A 26 -4.00 -7.30 -0.85
CA THR A 26 -2.74 -6.65 -0.47
C THR A 26 -2.57 -5.31 -1.19
N ALA A 27 -2.78 -5.24 -2.51
CA ALA A 27 -2.71 -4.00 -3.26
C ALA A 27 -3.68 -2.93 -2.72
N LYS A 28 -4.92 -3.34 -2.41
CA LYS A 28 -5.90 -2.44 -1.77
C LYS A 28 -5.46 -1.98 -0.38
N SER A 29 -4.85 -2.86 0.41
CA SER A 29 -4.34 -2.51 1.74
C SER A 29 -3.20 -1.48 1.65
N ILE A 30 -2.29 -1.63 0.69
CA ILE A 30 -1.21 -0.67 0.45
C ILE A 30 -1.78 0.69 0.04
N LEU A 31 -2.75 0.74 -0.87
CA LEU A 31 -3.43 1.97 -1.27
C LEU A 31 -4.08 2.68 -0.07
N TRP A 32 -4.76 1.94 0.81
CA TRP A 32 -5.36 2.50 2.01
C TRP A 32 -4.33 3.04 3.00
N LEU A 33 -3.21 2.33 3.21
CA LEU A 33 -2.14 2.81 4.08
C LEU A 33 -1.47 4.06 3.52
N TYR A 34 -1.26 4.13 2.20
CA TYR A 34 -0.77 5.35 1.56
C TYR A 34 -1.74 6.52 1.74
N LEU A 35 -3.06 6.29 1.60
CA LEU A 35 -4.05 7.33 1.84
C LEU A 35 -3.98 7.85 3.29
N VAL A 36 -3.93 6.95 4.28
CA VAL A 36 -3.79 7.31 5.69
C VAL A 36 -2.47 8.05 5.94
N PHE A 37 -1.37 7.61 5.33
CA PHE A 37 -0.06 8.26 5.41
C PHE A 37 -0.13 9.71 4.90
N PHE A 38 -0.71 9.94 3.71
CA PHE A 38 -0.83 11.28 3.15
C PHE A 38 -1.74 12.19 3.98
N ILE A 39 -2.85 11.67 4.50
CA ILE A 39 -3.75 12.43 5.39
C ILE A 39 -3.03 12.80 6.69
N ALA A 40 -2.35 11.84 7.32
CA ALA A 40 -1.59 12.08 8.55
C ALA A 40 -0.47 13.09 8.33
N PHE A 41 0.25 12.98 7.21
CA PHE A 41 1.27 13.94 6.81
C PHE A 41 0.70 15.35 6.62
N PHE A 42 -0.44 15.48 5.94
CA PHE A 42 -1.09 16.78 5.72
C PHE A 42 -1.58 17.41 7.03
N ILE A 43 -2.20 16.62 7.93
CA ILE A 43 -2.61 17.09 9.25
C ILE A 43 -1.39 17.57 10.05
N MET A 44 -0.31 16.79 10.05
CA MET A 44 0.94 17.17 10.73
C MET A 44 1.51 18.48 10.18
N LEU A 45 1.52 18.66 8.86
CA LEU A 45 1.99 19.88 8.21
C LEU A 45 1.13 21.10 8.61
N LEU A 46 -0.20 20.95 8.62
CA LEU A 46 -1.10 21.99 9.10
C LEU A 46 -0.86 22.31 10.57
N SER A 47 -0.80 21.30 11.44
CA SER A 47 -0.54 21.48 12.87
C SER A 47 0.78 22.20 13.12
N TYR A 48 1.84 21.85 12.37
CA TYR A 48 3.12 22.54 12.42
C TYR A 48 2.99 24.02 12.07
N VAL A 49 2.29 24.35 10.98
CA VAL A 49 2.07 25.75 10.57
C VAL A 49 1.27 26.52 11.65
N PHE A 50 0.20 25.93 12.18
CA PHE A 50 -0.62 26.56 13.23
C PHE A 50 0.15 26.79 14.55
N ILE A 51 1.12 25.94 14.88
CA ILE A 51 1.94 26.09 16.09
C ILE A 51 3.07 27.10 15.84
N MET A 52 3.76 27.01 14.71
CA MET A 52 4.95 27.82 14.44
C MET A 52 4.65 29.26 14.05
N VAL A 53 3.56 29.52 13.32
CA VAL A 53 3.22 30.88 12.86
C VAL A 53 3.03 31.85 14.05
N PRO A 54 2.24 31.53 15.09
CA PRO A 54 2.10 32.39 16.26
C PRO A 54 3.39 32.60 17.05
N ILE A 55 4.23 31.56 17.14
CA ILE A 55 5.53 31.62 17.84
C ILE A 55 6.48 32.60 17.13
N ILE A 56 6.49 32.59 15.80
CA ILE A 56 7.33 33.51 15.00
C ILE A 56 6.79 34.95 15.08
N SER A 57 5.46 35.12 15.09
CA SER A 57 4.86 36.46 15.08
C SER A 57 4.91 37.18 16.43
N ASN A 58 4.83 36.46 17.55
CA ASN A 58 4.85 37.03 18.91
C ASN A 58 5.82 36.27 19.83
N PRO A 59 7.13 36.42 19.64
CA PRO A 59 8.13 35.68 20.41
C PRO A 59 8.17 36.08 21.90
N GLU A 60 7.64 37.25 22.26
CA GLU A 60 7.66 37.80 23.64
C GLU A 60 6.54 37.24 24.54
N GLU A 61 5.38 36.86 23.99
CA GLU A 61 4.27 36.24 24.73
C GLU A 61 4.39 34.71 24.84
N ALA A 62 5.26 34.11 24.03
CA ALA A 62 5.58 32.70 24.15
C ALA A 62 6.35 32.49 25.45
N SER A 63 5.70 31.89 26.45
CA SER A 63 6.40 31.12 27.49
C SER A 63 7.21 30.02 26.78
N LEU A 64 8.41 30.40 26.31
CA LEU A 64 9.23 29.73 25.28
C LEU A 64 9.63 28.29 25.62
N LYS A 65 9.39 27.84 26.85
CA LYS A 65 9.74 26.48 27.30
C LYS A 65 8.60 25.47 27.18
N SER A 66 7.34 25.87 27.36
CA SER A 66 6.22 24.91 27.39
C SER A 66 5.68 24.61 25.99
N SER A 67 5.45 25.66 25.19
CA SER A 67 4.90 25.54 23.82
C SER A 67 5.87 24.86 22.84
N VAL A 68 7.16 25.17 22.94
CA VAL A 68 8.22 24.55 22.12
C VAL A 68 8.39 23.07 22.46
N LEU A 69 8.32 22.71 23.74
CA LEU A 69 8.41 21.30 24.18
C LEU A 69 7.21 20.48 23.69
N ILE A 70 6.00 21.06 23.71
CA ILE A 70 4.79 20.43 23.15
C ILE A 70 4.94 20.25 21.63
N GLY A 71 5.47 21.24 20.92
CA GLY A 71 5.73 21.15 19.48
C GLY A 71 6.72 20.05 19.13
N ILE A 72 7.85 19.96 19.85
CA ILE A 72 8.86 18.90 19.66
C ILE A 72 8.27 17.52 19.98
N ALA A 73 7.50 17.39 21.06
CA ALA A 73 6.86 16.13 21.43
C ALA A 73 5.85 15.66 20.38
N LEU A 74 5.04 16.58 19.83
CA LEU A 74 4.11 16.29 18.74
C LEU A 74 4.86 15.82 17.49
N ILE A 75 5.93 16.52 17.08
CA ILE A 75 6.75 16.11 15.93
C ILE A 75 7.35 14.73 16.16
N ALA A 76 7.89 14.45 17.35
CA ALA A 76 8.50 13.16 17.68
C ALA A 76 7.47 12.00 17.63
N ILE A 77 6.29 12.19 18.23
CA ILE A 77 5.21 11.19 18.23
C ILE A 77 4.69 10.96 16.80
N SER A 78 4.44 12.03 16.04
CA SER A 78 4.01 11.93 14.64
C SER A 78 5.06 11.26 13.76
N SER A 79 6.35 11.53 13.98
CA SER A 79 7.45 10.87 13.26
C SER A 79 7.51 9.37 13.55
N LEU A 80 7.33 8.95 14.80
CA LEU A 80 7.24 7.54 15.18
C LEU A 80 6.06 6.85 14.50
N LEU A 81 4.90 7.51 14.46
CA LEU A 81 3.70 6.97 13.84
C LEU A 81 3.85 6.83 12.31
N LEU A 82 4.44 7.84 11.66
CA LEU A 82 4.76 7.79 10.22
C LEU A 82 5.80 6.72 9.90
N MET A 83 6.81 6.54 10.75
CA MET A 83 7.81 5.47 10.60
C MET A 83 7.16 4.08 10.69
N GLY A 84 6.24 3.88 11.65
CA GLY A 84 5.49 2.63 11.76
C GLY A 84 4.65 2.31 10.53
N ILE A 85 3.95 3.31 9.97
CA ILE A 85 3.17 3.15 8.72
C ILE A 85 4.11 2.84 7.55
N GLY A 86 5.26 3.52 7.45
CA GLY A 86 6.25 3.28 6.41
C GLY A 86 6.78 1.84 6.41
N ILE A 87 7.09 1.29 7.60
CA ILE A 87 7.51 -0.11 7.74
C ILE A 87 6.39 -1.07 7.32
N ALA A 88 5.14 -0.80 7.71
CA ALA A 88 4.01 -1.64 7.31
C ALA A 88 3.79 -1.65 5.79
N ILE A 89 3.92 -0.48 5.13
CA ILE A 89 3.85 -0.37 3.67
C ILE A 89 4.98 -1.18 3.03
N PHE A 90 6.22 -1.02 3.50
CA PHE A 90 7.38 -1.76 3.00
C PHE A 90 7.19 -3.29 3.09
N VAL A 91 6.72 -3.81 4.22
CA VAL A 91 6.44 -5.24 4.38
C VAL A 91 5.35 -5.70 3.41
N LEU A 92 4.28 -4.92 3.26
CA LEU A 92 3.19 -5.26 2.34
C LEU A 92 3.62 -5.22 0.88
N GLU A 93 4.51 -4.30 0.50
CA GLU A 93 5.10 -4.24 -0.84
C GLU A 93 5.92 -5.49 -1.15
N ILE A 94 6.79 -5.93 -0.23
CA ILE A 94 7.52 -7.20 -0.38
C ILE A 94 6.53 -8.36 -0.54
N MET A 95 5.50 -8.43 0.30
CA MET A 95 4.47 -9.46 0.21
C MET A 95 3.73 -9.40 -1.13
N LEU A 96 3.46 -8.21 -1.66
CA LEU A 96 2.82 -8.01 -2.96
C LEU A 96 3.72 -8.50 -4.08
N THR A 97 5.01 -8.13 -4.08
CA THR A 97 6.00 -8.56 -5.07
C THR A 97 6.08 -10.08 -5.13
N VAL A 98 6.25 -10.76 -3.99
CA VAL A 98 6.33 -12.23 -3.94
C VAL A 98 5.05 -12.87 -4.52
N ARG A 99 3.88 -12.33 -4.20
CA ARG A 99 2.60 -12.86 -4.71
C ARG A 99 2.42 -12.62 -6.21
N VAL A 100 2.84 -11.46 -6.72
CA VAL A 100 2.78 -11.12 -8.15
C VAL A 100 3.74 -11.99 -8.96
N SER A 101 4.95 -12.25 -8.46
CA SER A 101 5.88 -13.21 -9.08
C SER A 101 5.29 -14.62 -9.10
N GLY A 102 4.62 -15.05 -8.02
CA GLY A 102 3.92 -16.35 -7.98
C GLY A 102 2.67 -16.45 -8.89
N ALA A 103 2.19 -15.34 -9.43
CA ALA A 103 1.08 -15.28 -10.38
C ALA A 103 1.54 -15.15 -11.84
N GLU A 104 2.84 -15.05 -12.09
CA GLU A 104 3.39 -14.94 -13.43
C GLU A 104 3.04 -16.18 -14.27
N GLY A 105 2.53 -15.95 -15.49
CA GLY A 105 2.16 -17.02 -16.41
C GLY A 105 0.87 -17.78 -16.04
N LYS A 106 0.26 -17.52 -14.88
CA LYS A 106 -0.98 -18.16 -14.42
C LYS A 106 -2.25 -17.63 -15.09
N HIS A 107 -2.23 -16.40 -15.61
CA HIS A 107 -3.35 -15.80 -16.34
C HIS A 107 -2.83 -14.83 -17.43
N PRO A 108 -3.51 -14.66 -18.58
CA PRO A 108 -3.08 -13.75 -19.66
C PRO A 108 -2.75 -12.33 -19.20
N GLU A 109 -3.53 -11.79 -18.25
CA GLU A 109 -3.31 -10.46 -17.64
C GLU A 109 -2.00 -10.33 -16.83
N PHE A 110 -1.43 -11.47 -16.42
CA PHE A 110 -0.20 -11.61 -15.65
C PHE A 110 0.88 -12.36 -16.45
N ARG A 111 0.82 -12.30 -17.78
CA ARG A 111 1.82 -12.89 -18.67
C ARG A 111 3.16 -12.13 -18.66
N ASN A 112 3.14 -10.86 -18.27
CA ASN A 112 4.34 -10.05 -18.09
C ASN A 112 4.23 -9.25 -16.77
N THR A 113 4.83 -9.80 -15.71
CA THR A 113 4.83 -9.22 -14.34
C THR A 113 6.16 -8.55 -14.00
N SER A 114 7.17 -8.66 -14.88
CA SER A 114 8.49 -8.04 -14.73
C SER A 114 8.38 -6.52 -14.53
N THR A 115 7.55 -5.84 -15.31
CA THR A 115 7.34 -4.38 -15.19
C THR A 115 6.74 -3.99 -13.83
N HIS A 116 5.77 -4.75 -13.31
CA HIS A 116 5.17 -4.53 -11.99
C HIS A 116 6.17 -4.78 -10.85
N THR A 117 6.96 -5.83 -10.99
CA THR A 117 8.02 -6.19 -10.03
C THR A 117 9.09 -5.09 -9.96
N VAL A 118 9.52 -4.59 -11.11
CA VAL A 118 10.50 -3.49 -11.21
C VAL A 118 9.92 -2.17 -10.68
N LEU A 119 8.66 -1.85 -10.99
CA LEU A 119 7.98 -0.66 -10.46
C LEU A 119 7.82 -0.71 -8.93
N LEU A 120 7.52 -1.88 -8.36
CA LEU A 120 7.47 -2.08 -6.91
C LEU A 120 8.86 -1.90 -6.28
N ILE A 121 9.92 -2.46 -6.88
CA ILE A 121 11.30 -2.32 -6.37
C ILE A 121 11.78 -0.86 -6.46
N ILE A 122 11.51 -0.16 -7.56
CA ILE A 122 11.85 1.26 -7.72
C ILE A 122 11.00 2.12 -6.77
N GLY A 123 9.74 1.74 -6.58
CA GLY A 123 8.81 2.42 -5.68
C GLY A 123 9.24 2.38 -4.21
N ILE A 124 9.79 1.25 -3.76
CA ILE A 124 10.41 1.08 -2.44
C ILE A 124 11.54 2.10 -2.20
N ILE A 125 12.36 2.37 -3.22
CA ILE A 125 13.65 3.07 -3.05
C ILE A 125 13.55 4.56 -3.38
N LEU A 126 12.79 4.95 -4.42
CA LEU A 126 12.95 6.27 -5.05
C LEU A 126 11.63 7.02 -5.31
N PHE A 127 10.50 6.33 -5.54
CA PHE A 127 9.31 7.02 -6.04
C PHE A 127 7.99 6.39 -5.58
N TRP A 128 7.48 6.89 -4.46
CA TRP A 128 6.25 6.41 -3.82
C TRP A 128 4.99 6.53 -4.71
N PRO A 129 4.85 7.54 -5.60
CA PRO A 129 3.73 7.59 -6.54
C PRO A 129 3.71 6.41 -7.52
N CYS A 130 4.87 5.83 -7.87
CA CYS A 130 4.91 4.64 -8.73
C CYS A 130 4.25 3.43 -8.05
N VAL A 131 4.44 3.24 -6.74
CA VAL A 131 3.79 2.15 -6.00
C VAL A 131 2.27 2.30 -6.03
N VAL A 132 1.77 3.52 -5.83
CA VAL A 132 0.33 3.80 -5.83
C VAL A 132 -0.27 3.45 -7.20
N ILE A 133 0.37 3.88 -8.29
CA ILE A 133 -0.06 3.57 -9.65
C ILE A 133 0.00 2.06 -9.91
N ASP A 134 1.09 1.41 -9.51
CA ASP A 134 1.27 -0.03 -9.72
C ASP A 134 0.22 -0.86 -8.96
N CYS A 135 -0.04 -0.52 -7.70
CA CYS A 135 -1.08 -1.14 -6.89
C CYS A 135 -2.48 -0.91 -7.50
N PHE A 136 -2.74 0.26 -8.08
CA PHE A 136 -4.00 0.54 -8.77
C PHE A 136 -4.19 -0.35 -10.01
N ILE A 137 -3.13 -0.49 -10.83
CA ILE A 137 -3.15 -1.35 -12.01
C ILE A 137 -3.31 -2.82 -11.61
N LEU A 138 -2.56 -3.29 -10.60
CA LEU A 138 -2.66 -4.66 -10.08
C LEU A 138 -4.06 -4.96 -9.53
N ASN A 139 -4.65 -4.02 -8.79
CA ASN A 139 -6.02 -4.14 -8.29
C ASN A 139 -7.03 -4.23 -9.44
N SER A 140 -6.90 -3.40 -10.48
CA SER A 140 -7.75 -3.44 -11.67
C SER A 140 -7.62 -4.76 -12.43
N LYS A 141 -6.39 -5.22 -12.68
CA LYS A 141 -6.11 -6.52 -13.34
C LYS A 141 -6.69 -7.67 -12.55
N CYS A 142 -6.45 -7.74 -11.24
CA CYS A 142 -7.04 -8.80 -10.40
C CYS A 142 -8.56 -8.78 -10.43
N ASN A 143 -9.19 -7.59 -10.47
CA ASN A 143 -10.64 -7.49 -10.53
C ASN A 143 -11.20 -8.11 -11.82
N ARG A 144 -10.56 -7.83 -12.97
CA ARG A 144 -10.93 -8.45 -14.26
C ARG A 144 -10.76 -9.97 -14.25
N VAL A 145 -9.69 -10.49 -13.63
CA VAL A 145 -9.50 -11.94 -13.50
C VAL A 145 -10.57 -12.58 -12.62
N LEU A 146 -10.87 -11.96 -11.46
CA LEU A 146 -11.86 -12.48 -10.52
C LEU A 146 -13.27 -12.46 -11.11
N GLU A 147 -13.66 -11.39 -11.82
CA GLU A 147 -14.94 -11.31 -12.53
C GLU A 147 -15.05 -12.46 -13.55
N ASN A 148 -14.04 -12.64 -14.42
CA ASN A 148 -14.04 -13.72 -15.42
C ASN A 148 -14.10 -15.13 -14.79
N SER A 149 -13.46 -15.36 -13.64
CA SER A 149 -13.57 -16.65 -12.93
C SER A 149 -14.96 -16.91 -12.34
N THR A 150 -15.72 -15.85 -12.04
CA THR A 150 -17.07 -15.98 -11.48
C THR A 150 -18.11 -16.34 -12.55
N TYR A 151 -17.84 -16.04 -13.83
CA TYR A 151 -18.69 -16.40 -14.97
C TYR A 151 -18.39 -17.80 -15.56
N LEU A 152 -17.30 -18.43 -15.11
CA LEU A 152 -16.85 -19.76 -15.55
C LEU A 152 -17.12 -20.86 -14.51
N ALA A 153 -17.59 -20.48 -13.32
CA ALA A 153 -18.06 -21.36 -12.25
C ALA A 153 -19.57 -21.53 -12.32
#